data_AF-A0A3A8PH04-F1
#
_entry.id   AF-A0A3A8PH04-F1
#
_cell.length_a   1.000
_cell.length_b   1.000
_cell.length_c   1.000
_cell.angle_alpha   90.00
_cell.angle_beta   90.00
_cell.angle_gamma   90.00
#
_symmetry.space_group_name_H-M   'P 1'
#
loop_
_entity.id
_entity.type
_entity.pdbx_description
1 polymer ?
#
loop_
_entity_poly.entity_id
_entity_poly.type
_entity_poly.pdbx_seq_one_letter_code
_entity_poly.pdbx_strand_id
1 'polypeptide(L)'
;MTKATSQASKPRKVAKKSQPKTGTKARSGASKDKPMESASRLIDQRILDLGDWRGETLARMRALILEADPEMTEEWKWMGTPVWSHHGIVCTGESYKTVVKLTFLKGAKLPDPSGLFNSSLEGNARRAIDIHEGEKVDARAFKALVKAAVALNGPSAKARPAASKAKPVKLLSGGNPRIAKADGDAPVQAYIDALPGWKRDVGSWLDALIVRNVPGVRKAVKWNTPFYGIEGQGWFMGMHAFTNYVKVTFFRGTSLRPVPPGPSKTQDTRYYDIREDDPLDEAQMAKWVKQAAALPGWVP
;
A
#
# COMPACT_ATOMS: atom_id res chain seq x y z
N MET A 1 -57.72 -77.61 13.48
CA MET A 1 -58.53 -77.03 14.58
C MET A 1 -57.64 -76.93 15.83
N THR A 2 -57.85 -75.87 16.63
CA THR A 2 -57.36 -75.62 18.01
C THR A 2 -55.85 -75.40 18.25
N LYS A 3 -55.42 -74.15 18.48
CA LYS A 3 -55.18 -73.41 19.77
C LYS A 3 -53.73 -73.64 20.29
N ALA A 4 -52.83 -72.64 20.27
CA ALA A 4 -52.56 -71.63 21.32
C ALA A 4 -52.18 -72.28 22.68
N THR A 5 -51.11 -71.97 23.42
CA THR A 5 -50.26 -70.79 23.65
C THR A 5 -49.02 -71.30 24.43
N SER A 6 -47.81 -70.75 24.35
CA SER A 6 -47.27 -69.78 25.34
C SER A 6 -45.74 -69.80 25.26
N GLN A 7 -45.08 -68.64 25.10
CA GLN A 7 -43.98 -68.22 25.98
C GLN A 7 -43.51 -66.78 25.65
N ALA A 8 -43.49 -65.97 26.70
CA ALA A 8 -42.83 -64.68 26.87
C ALA A 8 -41.28 -64.87 26.84
N SER A 9 -40.39 -63.88 26.70
CA SER A 9 -40.44 -62.43 26.73
C SER A 9 -39.08 -61.88 26.25
N LYS A 10 -39.14 -60.75 25.53
CA LYS A 10 -38.19 -59.60 25.48
C LYS A 10 -36.90 -59.65 24.62
N PRO A 11 -36.48 -58.48 24.09
CA PRO A 11 -35.89 -58.39 22.76
C PRO A 11 -34.39 -58.08 22.70
N ARG A 12 -33.88 -58.44 21.52
CA ARG A 12 -32.54 -58.45 20.94
C ARG A 12 -31.82 -57.09 20.97
N LYS A 13 -30.61 -57.02 21.57
CA LYS A 13 -29.60 -55.99 21.30
C LYS A 13 -28.49 -56.58 20.41
N VAL A 14 -28.33 -56.01 19.22
CA VAL A 14 -27.34 -56.41 18.22
C VAL A 14 -26.03 -55.68 18.49
N ALA A 15 -24.95 -56.46 18.51
CA ALA A 15 -23.56 -56.05 18.72
C ALA A 15 -22.95 -55.38 17.48
N LYS A 16 -21.94 -54.52 17.69
CA LYS A 16 -20.83 -54.33 16.74
C LYS A 16 -19.59 -53.79 17.48
N LYS A 17 -18.47 -54.49 17.31
CA LYS A 17 -17.09 -54.08 17.68
C LYS A 17 -16.32 -53.70 16.41
N SER A 18 -15.20 -52.99 16.66
CA SER A 18 -13.97 -52.74 15.89
C SER A 18 -13.91 -51.63 14.82
N GLN A 19 -13.09 -50.62 15.13
CA GLN A 19 -12.27 -49.74 14.27
C GLN A 19 -10.93 -50.45 13.88
N PRO A 20 -9.95 -49.91 13.09
CA PRO A 20 -9.72 -48.52 12.62
C PRO A 20 -9.17 -48.32 11.18
N LYS A 21 -8.85 -47.02 10.86
CA LYS A 21 -8.03 -46.42 9.78
C LYS A 21 -8.83 -45.98 8.54
N THR A 22 -8.71 -44.78 7.95
CA THR A 22 -7.73 -43.68 7.94
C THR A 22 -8.43 -42.41 7.40
N GLY A 23 -7.96 -41.21 7.76
CA GLY A 23 -8.06 -40.05 6.85
C GLY A 23 -8.46 -38.71 7.45
N THR A 24 -7.51 -37.76 7.35
CA THR A 24 -7.69 -36.31 7.19
C THR A 24 -7.53 -35.42 8.43
N LYS A 25 -6.50 -34.57 8.31
CA LYS A 25 -6.09 -33.41 9.12
C LYS A 25 -7.27 -32.55 9.56
N ALA A 26 -7.39 -32.35 10.87
CA ALA A 26 -8.08 -31.21 11.46
C ALA A 26 -7.07 -30.08 11.70
N ARG A 27 -7.44 -28.87 11.27
CA ARG A 27 -6.76 -27.61 11.56
C ARG A 27 -6.97 -27.24 13.03
N SER A 28 -5.90 -26.87 13.73
CA SER A 28 -5.92 -25.91 14.83
C SER A 28 -5.22 -24.64 14.31
N GLY A 29 -5.68 -23.41 14.51
CA GLY A 29 -6.63 -22.94 15.51
C GLY A 29 -5.88 -22.11 16.55
N ALA A 30 -5.68 -20.82 16.23
CA ALA A 30 -5.33 -19.70 17.11
C ALA A 30 -3.91 -19.59 17.69
N SER A 31 -3.21 -18.53 17.24
CA SER A 31 -2.54 -17.59 18.14
C SER A 31 -2.85 -16.17 17.66
N LYS A 32 -3.82 -15.52 18.30
CA LYS A 32 -4.03 -14.07 18.26
C LYS A 32 -3.09 -13.43 19.29
N ASP A 33 -2.73 -12.18 19.01
CA ASP A 33 -2.14 -11.20 19.92
C ASP A 33 -0.66 -11.41 20.33
N LYS A 34 0.24 -11.06 19.41
CA LYS A 34 1.42 -10.29 19.76
C LYS A 34 1.23 -8.87 19.20
N PRO A 35 1.61 -7.80 19.93
CA PRO A 35 1.70 -6.49 19.32
C PRO A 35 2.68 -6.62 18.15
N MET A 36 2.21 -6.32 16.94
CA MET A 36 3.08 -6.25 15.78
C MET A 36 4.02 -5.08 16.04
N GLU A 37 5.22 -5.39 16.49
CA GLU A 37 6.25 -4.40 16.77
C GLU A 37 6.48 -3.63 15.47
N SER A 38 6.30 -2.30 15.51
CA SER A 38 6.49 -1.44 14.34
C SER A 38 7.85 -1.70 13.73
N ALA A 39 7.98 -1.78 12.40
CA ALA A 39 9.25 -2.07 11.74
C ALA A 39 10.42 -1.21 12.25
N SER A 40 10.17 0.06 12.55
CA SER A 40 11.13 0.96 13.19
C SER A 40 11.70 0.43 14.51
N ARG A 41 10.87 -0.17 15.38
CA ARG A 41 11.30 -0.81 16.63
C ARG A 41 12.10 -2.08 16.40
N LEU A 42 11.74 -2.88 15.39
CA LEU A 42 12.52 -4.06 15.02
C LEU A 42 13.91 -3.66 14.49
N ILE A 43 14.00 -2.55 13.75
CA ILE A 43 15.27 -1.98 13.30
C ILE A 43 16.06 -1.42 14.50
N ASP A 44 15.42 -0.72 15.43
CA ASP A 44 16.05 -0.27 16.69
C ASP A 44 16.65 -1.46 17.45
N GLN A 45 15.85 -2.51 17.66
CA GLN A 45 16.31 -3.72 18.33
C GLN A 45 17.46 -4.38 17.59
N ARG A 46 17.40 -4.45 16.25
CA ARG A 46 18.48 -5.01 15.43
C ARG A 46 19.79 -4.23 15.57
N ILE A 47 19.71 -2.91 15.63
CA ILE A 47 20.87 -2.03 15.84
C ILE A 47 21.48 -2.31 17.21
N LEU A 48 20.65 -2.45 18.25
CA LEU A 48 21.10 -2.78 19.61
C LEU A 48 21.73 -4.19 19.67
N ASP A 49 21.10 -5.19 19.06
CA ASP A 49 21.55 -6.58 19.06
C ASP A 49 22.89 -6.79 18.34
N LEU A 50 23.24 -5.91 17.40
CA LEU A 50 24.56 -5.95 16.75
C LEU A 50 25.69 -5.64 17.74
N GLY A 51 25.46 -4.73 18.69
CA GLY A 51 26.36 -4.45 19.82
C GLY A 51 27.76 -3.96 19.46
N ASP A 52 28.04 -3.68 18.18
CA ASP A 52 29.35 -3.29 17.67
C ASP A 52 29.24 -2.19 16.58
N TRP A 53 30.35 -1.90 15.90
CA TRP A 53 30.46 -0.87 14.87
C TRP A 53 29.41 -0.99 13.74
N ARG A 54 28.87 -2.20 13.51
CA ARG A 54 27.85 -2.45 12.49
C ARG A 54 26.52 -1.85 12.91
N GLY A 55 26.19 -1.93 14.20
CA GLY A 55 25.00 -1.29 14.78
C GLY A 55 25.09 0.24 14.63
N GLU A 56 26.21 0.84 15.00
CA GLU A 56 26.46 2.27 14.86
C GLU A 56 26.39 2.73 13.39
N THR A 57 26.98 1.95 12.49
CA THR A 57 26.96 2.23 11.06
C THR A 57 25.54 2.12 10.50
N LEU A 58 24.80 1.06 10.84
CA LEU A 58 23.42 0.90 10.40
C LEU A 58 22.50 2.03 10.92
N ALA A 59 22.68 2.44 12.18
CA ALA A 59 21.95 3.57 12.76
C ALA A 59 22.25 4.89 12.03
N ARG A 60 23.53 5.17 11.75
CA ARG A 60 23.95 6.35 10.98
C ARG A 60 23.33 6.36 9.58
N MET A 61 23.42 5.24 8.87
CA MET A 61 22.87 5.16 7.52
C MET A 61 21.35 5.28 7.50
N ARG A 62 20.65 4.67 8.47
CA ARG A 62 19.21 4.84 8.67
C ARG A 62 18.83 6.30 8.86
N ALA A 63 19.52 7.03 9.73
CA ALA A 63 19.27 8.46 9.96
C ALA A 63 19.42 9.26 8.65
N LEU A 64 20.47 9.01 7.88
CA LEU A 64 20.67 9.67 6.59
C LEU A 64 19.59 9.32 5.56
N ILE A 65 19.08 8.08 5.55
CA ILE A 65 17.98 7.66 4.67
C ILE A 65 16.70 8.43 5.01
N LEU A 66 16.34 8.51 6.30
CA LEU A 66 15.14 9.22 6.75
C LEU A 66 15.27 10.75 6.60
N GLU A 67 16.47 11.31 6.73
CA GLU A 67 16.73 12.72 6.42
C GLU A 67 16.65 13.03 4.92
N ALA A 68 17.03 12.09 4.06
CA ALA A 68 16.95 12.26 2.62
C ALA A 68 15.50 12.35 2.14
N ASP A 69 14.60 11.66 2.85
CA ASP A 69 13.19 11.53 2.51
C ASP A 69 12.33 11.29 3.77
N PRO A 70 11.67 12.33 4.31
CA PRO A 70 10.82 12.22 5.50
C PRO A 70 9.58 11.32 5.32
N GLU A 71 9.20 10.99 4.09
CA GLU A 71 8.08 10.10 3.77
C GLU A 71 8.51 8.63 3.62
N MET A 72 9.80 8.33 3.82
CA MET A 72 10.35 6.99 3.72
C MET A 72 9.67 6.03 4.70
N THR A 73 9.16 4.92 4.17
CA THR A 73 8.59 3.84 4.97
C THR A 73 9.68 2.87 5.39
N GLU A 74 9.74 2.59 6.68
CA GLU A 74 10.60 1.54 7.23
C GLU A 74 9.85 0.22 7.26
N GLU A 75 10.50 -0.83 6.78
CA GLU A 75 9.94 -2.17 6.67
C GLU A 75 10.90 -3.20 7.26
N TRP A 76 10.32 -4.28 7.79
CA TRP A 76 11.07 -5.42 8.29
C TRP A 76 10.73 -6.62 7.41
N LYS A 77 11.64 -6.97 6.50
CA LYS A 77 11.41 -7.99 5.48
C LYS A 77 12.49 -9.07 5.55
N TRP A 78 12.18 -10.24 4.99
CA TRP A 78 13.12 -11.36 4.77
C TRP A 78 14.06 -11.67 5.94
N MET A 79 13.67 -12.62 6.80
CA MET A 79 14.52 -13.17 7.87
C MET A 79 15.32 -12.12 8.67
N GLY A 80 14.73 -10.95 8.91
CA GLY A 80 15.32 -9.93 9.78
C GLY A 80 16.10 -8.80 9.09
N THR A 81 15.74 -8.45 7.87
CA THR A 81 16.42 -7.41 7.08
C THR A 81 15.65 -6.09 7.15
N PRO A 82 16.27 -5.02 7.67
CA PRO A 82 15.82 -3.64 7.47
C PRO A 82 15.65 -3.32 5.98
N VAL A 83 14.50 -2.76 5.60
CA VAL A 83 14.21 -2.31 4.25
C VAL A 83 13.58 -0.94 4.29
N TRP A 84 14.01 -0.04 3.40
CA TRP A 84 13.42 1.28 3.24
C TRP A 84 12.73 1.39 1.89
N SER A 85 11.52 1.92 1.88
CA SER A 85 10.70 2.03 0.68
C SER A 85 9.95 3.35 0.58
N HIS A 86 9.83 3.85 -0.65
CA HIS A 86 8.94 4.93 -1.05
C HIS A 86 8.61 4.69 -2.52
N HIS A 87 7.33 4.42 -2.82
CA HIS A 87 6.85 3.97 -4.14
C HIS A 87 7.55 2.69 -4.66
N GLY A 88 8.08 1.87 -3.75
CA GLY A 88 8.89 0.69 -4.06
C GLY A 88 10.11 0.62 -3.17
N ILE A 89 10.78 -0.53 -3.13
CA ILE A 89 11.97 -0.71 -2.29
C ILE A 89 13.10 0.16 -2.84
N VAL A 90 13.62 1.05 -1.99
CA VAL A 90 14.75 1.92 -2.28
C VAL A 90 16.03 1.14 -2.04
N CYS A 91 16.26 0.71 -0.80
CA CYS A 91 17.40 -0.09 -0.43
C CYS A 91 17.14 -1.01 0.78
N THR A 92 18.00 -2.00 0.94
CA THR A 92 18.09 -2.89 2.11
C THR A 92 19.18 -2.40 3.07
N GLY A 93 19.14 -2.85 4.32
CA GLY A 93 20.18 -2.64 5.33
C GLY A 93 20.66 -3.95 5.92
N GLU A 94 21.59 -4.61 5.23
CA GLU A 94 22.10 -5.93 5.60
C GLU A 94 23.37 -5.79 6.45
N SER A 95 23.50 -6.58 7.51
CA SER A 95 24.70 -6.58 8.37
C SER A 95 25.41 -7.93 8.27
N TYR A 96 26.64 -7.92 7.77
CA TYR A 96 27.50 -9.09 7.65
C TYR A 96 28.64 -9.04 8.67
N LYS A 97 29.54 -10.03 8.63
CA LYS A 97 30.69 -10.08 9.55
C LYS A 97 31.63 -8.89 9.38
N THR A 98 31.84 -8.44 8.15
CA THR A 98 32.90 -7.47 7.80
C THR A 98 32.37 -6.18 7.17
N VAL A 99 31.08 -6.13 6.83
CA VAL A 99 30.45 -5.01 6.13
C VAL A 99 29.03 -4.78 6.61
N VAL A 100 28.58 -3.52 6.61
CA VAL A 100 27.17 -3.17 6.51
C VAL A 100 26.88 -2.89 5.05
N LYS A 101 26.00 -3.68 4.43
CA LYS A 101 25.67 -3.61 3.01
C LYS A 101 24.34 -2.90 2.81
N LEU A 102 24.34 -1.84 2.00
CA LEU A 102 23.14 -1.21 1.49
C LEU A 102 22.92 -1.61 0.03
N THR A 103 21.95 -2.47 -0.24
CA THR A 103 21.64 -2.89 -1.61
C THR A 103 20.52 -2.03 -2.18
N PHE A 104 20.81 -1.28 -3.24
CA PHE A 104 19.80 -0.52 -3.99
C PHE A 104 19.22 -1.38 -5.10
N LEU A 105 17.92 -1.66 -5.06
CA LEU A 105 17.27 -2.64 -5.94
C LEU A 105 17.27 -2.20 -7.42
N LYS A 106 17.23 -0.89 -7.66
CA LYS A 106 17.41 -0.28 -8.99
C LYS A 106 18.77 0.42 -9.13
N GLY A 107 19.76 0.00 -8.33
CA GLY A 107 21.07 0.64 -8.24
C GLY A 107 21.78 0.83 -9.57
N ALA A 108 21.67 -0.10 -10.52
CA ALA A 108 22.31 0.00 -11.84
C ALA A 108 21.82 1.19 -12.69
N LYS A 109 20.65 1.75 -12.35
CA LYS A 109 20.04 2.90 -13.05
C LYS A 109 20.28 4.24 -12.36
N LEU A 110 20.94 4.24 -11.19
CA LEU A 110 21.15 5.47 -10.42
C LEU A 110 22.40 6.22 -10.92
N PRO A 111 22.35 7.56 -11.03
CA PRO A 111 23.58 8.33 -11.17
C PRO A 111 24.41 8.19 -9.89
N ASP A 112 25.71 7.93 -10.05
CA ASP A 112 26.65 7.84 -8.94
C ASP A 112 27.94 8.61 -9.25
N PRO A 113 27.86 9.96 -9.37
CA PRO A 113 29.01 10.79 -9.73
C PRO A 113 30.11 10.80 -8.65
N SER A 114 29.78 10.40 -7.42
CA SER A 114 30.71 10.32 -6.30
C SER A 114 31.31 8.92 -6.11
N GLY A 115 30.89 7.94 -6.92
CA GLY A 115 31.43 6.57 -6.86
C GLY A 115 31.16 5.86 -5.54
N LEU A 116 29.98 6.04 -4.94
CA LEU A 116 29.62 5.40 -3.68
C LEU A 116 29.38 3.89 -3.82
N PHE A 117 28.92 3.41 -4.98
CA PHE A 117 28.75 1.98 -5.19
C PHE A 117 30.11 1.30 -5.36
N ASN A 118 30.39 0.32 -4.49
CA ASN A 118 31.62 -0.46 -4.50
C ASN A 118 31.37 -1.98 -4.60
N SER A 119 30.11 -2.40 -4.64
CA SER A 119 29.71 -3.82 -4.62
C SER A 119 28.53 -4.09 -5.55
N SER A 120 28.41 -5.32 -6.03
CA SER A 120 27.38 -5.74 -7.01
C SER A 120 27.36 -4.89 -8.29
N LEU A 121 28.53 -4.46 -8.78
CA LEU A 121 28.65 -3.48 -9.88
C LEU A 121 28.32 -4.05 -11.27
N GLU A 122 28.49 -5.36 -11.45
CA GLU A 122 28.28 -6.03 -12.74
C GLU A 122 26.80 -6.35 -13.02
N GLY A 123 25.93 -6.21 -12.02
CA GLY A 123 24.50 -6.48 -12.14
C GLY A 123 23.75 -5.43 -12.95
N ASN A 124 22.78 -5.85 -13.77
CA ASN A 124 21.96 -4.94 -14.59
C ASN A 124 20.80 -4.25 -13.85
N ALA A 125 20.54 -4.65 -12.59
CA ALA A 125 19.42 -4.17 -11.80
C ALA A 125 19.88 -3.45 -10.52
N ARG A 126 20.64 -4.15 -9.68
CA ARG A 126 21.07 -3.67 -8.36
C ARG A 126 22.53 -3.27 -8.33
N ARG A 127 22.86 -2.34 -7.43
CA ARG A 127 24.23 -2.05 -6.97
C ARG A 127 24.19 -1.87 -5.46
N ALA A 128 25.32 -2.08 -4.80
CA ALA A 128 25.41 -2.05 -3.35
C ALA A 128 26.61 -1.21 -2.87
N ILE A 129 26.46 -0.71 -1.65
CA ILE A 129 27.51 -0.06 -0.89
C ILE A 129 27.85 -1.00 0.26
N ASP A 130 29.03 -1.59 0.22
CA ASP A 130 29.63 -2.34 1.33
C ASP A 130 30.43 -1.35 2.17
N ILE A 131 29.95 -1.05 3.38
CA ILE A 131 30.57 -0.10 4.30
C ILE A 131 31.38 -0.87 5.33
N HIS A 132 32.68 -0.64 5.37
CA HIS A 132 33.59 -1.28 6.31
C HIS A 132 33.70 -0.51 7.65
N GLU A 133 34.28 -1.17 8.64
CA GLU A 133 34.54 -0.57 9.96
C GLU A 133 35.37 0.71 9.83
N GLY A 134 34.92 1.78 10.47
CA GLY A 134 35.58 3.09 10.44
C GLY A 134 35.40 3.89 9.14
N GLU A 135 34.77 3.32 8.11
CA GLU A 135 34.56 3.99 6.83
C GLU A 135 33.54 5.14 6.94
N LYS A 136 33.93 6.30 6.43
CA LYS A 136 33.07 7.48 6.37
C LYS A 136 32.44 7.60 4.99
N VAL A 137 31.13 7.36 4.93
CA VAL A 137 30.33 7.65 3.74
C VAL A 137 30.04 9.14 3.69
N ASP A 138 30.26 9.78 2.54
CA ASP A 138 29.87 11.18 2.32
C ASP A 138 28.35 11.32 2.47
N ALA A 139 27.91 11.98 3.54
CA ALA A 139 26.50 12.13 3.88
C ALA A 139 25.72 12.91 2.81
N ARG A 140 26.34 13.90 2.14
CA ARG A 140 25.68 14.68 1.10
C ARG A 140 25.48 13.85 -0.16
N ALA A 141 26.52 13.15 -0.60
CA ALA A 141 26.47 12.28 -1.76
C ALA A 141 25.49 11.12 -1.52
N PHE A 142 25.51 10.52 -0.33
CA PHE A 142 24.60 9.43 0.02
C PHE A 142 23.14 9.88 0.05
N LYS A 143 22.83 11.03 0.66
CA LYS A 143 21.46 11.57 0.63
C LYS A 143 21.00 11.92 -0.78
N ALA A 144 21.89 12.41 -1.65
CA ALA A 144 21.58 12.64 -3.05
C ALA A 144 21.27 11.33 -3.80
N LEU A 145 22.01 10.26 -3.52
CA LEU A 145 21.77 8.93 -4.07
C LEU A 145 20.41 8.36 -3.61
N VAL A 146 20.06 8.49 -2.33
CA VAL A 146 18.75 8.07 -1.79
C VAL A 146 17.62 8.84 -2.45
N LYS A 147 17.73 10.17 -2.58
CA LYS A 147 16.72 11.00 -3.29
C LYS A 147 16.56 10.57 -4.75
N ALA A 148 17.66 10.28 -5.45
CA ALA A 148 17.60 9.77 -6.81
C ALA A 148 16.91 8.39 -6.89
N ALA A 149 17.12 7.53 -5.89
CA ALA A 149 16.49 6.22 -5.79
C ALA A 149 14.98 6.30 -5.52
N VAL A 150 14.56 7.21 -4.63
CA VAL A 150 13.14 7.52 -4.39
C VAL A 150 12.50 8.05 -5.66
N ALA A 151 13.13 9.02 -6.33
CA ALA A 151 12.63 9.57 -7.60
C ALA A 151 12.51 8.51 -8.71
N LEU A 152 13.39 7.51 -8.72
CA LEU A 152 13.35 6.37 -9.64
C LEU A 152 12.26 5.33 -9.27
N ASN A 153 11.82 5.31 -8.01
CA ASN A 153 10.71 4.48 -7.54
C ASN A 153 9.35 5.15 -7.73
N GLY A 154 9.30 6.48 -7.60
CA GLY A 154 8.13 7.27 -7.98
C GLY A 154 7.71 7.05 -9.44
N PRO A 155 6.51 7.51 -9.83
CA PRO A 155 6.03 7.39 -11.20
C PRO A 155 7.05 8.01 -12.16
N SER A 156 7.80 7.14 -12.84
CA SER A 156 8.96 7.41 -13.69
C SER A 156 9.08 8.86 -14.17
N ALA A 157 9.76 9.71 -13.40
CA ALA A 157 10.32 10.96 -13.89
C ALA A 157 11.57 10.61 -14.72
N LYS A 158 11.39 9.94 -15.87
CA LYS A 158 12.44 9.96 -16.90
C LYS A 158 12.62 11.42 -17.27
N ALA A 159 13.85 11.91 -17.15
CA ALA A 159 14.28 13.15 -17.78
C ALA A 159 13.66 13.22 -19.17
N ARG A 160 12.74 14.16 -19.34
CA ARG A 160 12.22 14.49 -20.66
C ARG A 160 13.39 15.18 -21.38
N PRO A 161 13.90 14.67 -22.51
CA PRO A 161 14.41 15.61 -23.50
C PRO A 161 13.25 16.55 -23.82
N ALA A 162 13.58 17.81 -24.09
CA ALA A 162 12.63 18.85 -24.50
C ALA A 162 11.47 18.25 -25.32
N ALA A 163 10.25 18.46 -24.84
CA ALA A 163 8.99 18.25 -25.55
C ALA A 163 8.98 17.14 -26.63
N SER A 164 8.81 15.88 -26.24
CA SER A 164 8.08 14.95 -27.10
C SER A 164 6.64 14.81 -26.60
N LYS A 165 5.71 15.10 -27.51
CA LYS A 165 4.26 15.13 -27.30
C LYS A 165 3.75 13.71 -27.03
N ALA A 166 3.72 13.27 -25.77
CA ALA A 166 2.74 12.27 -25.38
C ALA A 166 1.36 12.89 -25.71
N LYS A 167 0.54 12.19 -26.49
CA LYS A 167 -0.79 12.69 -26.84
C LYS A 167 -1.53 13.04 -25.54
N PRO A 168 -2.06 14.27 -25.39
CA PRO A 168 -2.77 14.64 -24.19
C PRO A 168 -3.87 13.62 -23.91
N VAL A 169 -4.03 13.21 -22.65
CA VAL A 169 -5.14 12.35 -22.25
C VAL A 169 -6.43 13.00 -22.74
N LYS A 170 -7.16 12.28 -23.59
CA LYS A 170 -8.40 12.80 -24.15
C LYS A 170 -9.39 13.01 -23.02
N LEU A 171 -9.98 14.19 -22.93
CA LEU A 171 -11.08 14.44 -21.99
C LEU A 171 -12.40 13.99 -22.62
N LEU A 172 -13.28 13.43 -21.80
CA LEU A 172 -14.69 13.20 -22.13
C LEU A 172 -15.46 14.53 -22.02
N SER A 173 -16.73 14.51 -22.45
CA SER A 173 -17.65 15.60 -22.15
C SER A 173 -17.67 15.88 -20.65
N GLY A 174 -17.65 17.16 -20.28
CA GLY A 174 -17.56 17.59 -18.87
C GLY A 174 -16.14 17.60 -18.29
N GLY A 175 -15.10 17.33 -19.08
CA GLY A 175 -13.71 17.48 -18.64
C GLY A 175 -13.14 16.27 -17.89
N ASN A 176 -13.87 15.15 -17.83
CA ASN A 176 -13.40 13.92 -17.18
C ASN A 176 -12.30 13.23 -18.00
N PRO A 177 -11.12 12.94 -17.43
CA PRO A 177 -10.05 12.23 -18.13
C PRO A 177 -10.46 10.84 -18.63
N ARG A 178 -10.20 10.54 -19.91
CA ARG A 178 -10.41 9.20 -20.48
C ARG A 178 -9.22 8.31 -20.19
N ILE A 179 -9.25 7.65 -19.04
CA ILE A 179 -8.21 6.71 -18.59
C ILE A 179 -8.71 5.27 -18.74
N ALA A 180 -7.88 4.41 -19.32
CA ALA A 180 -8.18 2.99 -19.48
C ALA A 180 -8.35 2.31 -18.10
N LYS A 181 -9.18 1.26 -18.06
CA LYS A 181 -9.37 0.47 -16.84
C LYS A 181 -8.04 -0.19 -16.44
N ALA A 182 -7.61 0.04 -15.22
CA ALA A 182 -6.42 -0.58 -14.64
C ALA A 182 -6.48 -0.50 -13.11
N ASP A 183 -5.88 -1.48 -12.44
CA ASP A 183 -5.71 -1.48 -10.98
C ASP A 183 -4.39 -0.81 -10.59
N GLY A 184 -4.33 -0.33 -9.34
CA GLY A 184 -3.15 0.30 -8.75
C GLY A 184 -3.17 1.82 -8.76
N ASP A 185 -2.10 2.40 -8.24
CA ASP A 185 -1.93 3.85 -8.07
C ASP A 185 -1.67 4.58 -9.39
N ALA A 186 -0.83 4.01 -10.25
CA ALA A 186 -0.45 4.62 -11.54
C ALA A 186 -1.63 5.12 -12.41
N PRO A 187 -2.73 4.37 -12.63
CA PRO A 187 -3.86 4.89 -13.40
C PRO A 187 -4.63 6.00 -12.68
N VAL A 188 -4.65 6.01 -11.34
CA VAL A 188 -5.28 7.09 -10.56
C VAL A 188 -4.44 8.36 -10.64
N GLN A 189 -3.11 8.27 -10.53
CA GLN A 189 -2.22 9.42 -10.74
C GLN A 189 -2.34 9.96 -12.17
N ALA A 190 -2.37 9.09 -13.18
CA ALA A 190 -2.60 9.51 -14.57
C ALA A 190 -3.96 10.21 -14.78
N TYR A 191 -4.98 9.83 -14.03
CA TYR A 191 -6.26 10.53 -14.01
C TYR A 191 -6.10 11.92 -13.38
N ILE A 192 -5.49 12.03 -12.20
CA ILE A 192 -5.30 13.30 -11.48
C ILE A 192 -4.45 14.26 -12.33
N ASP A 193 -3.35 13.78 -12.91
CA ASP A 193 -2.47 14.53 -13.80
C ASP A 193 -3.16 15.01 -15.09
N ALA A 194 -4.25 14.38 -15.47
CA ALA A 194 -5.04 14.77 -16.63
C ALA A 194 -6.20 15.71 -16.28
N LEU A 195 -6.48 15.95 -14.99
CA LEU A 195 -7.53 16.88 -14.59
C LEU A 195 -7.17 18.32 -15.00
N PRO A 196 -8.14 19.07 -15.56
CA PRO A 196 -7.93 20.45 -15.97
C PRO A 196 -8.05 21.43 -14.79
N GLY A 197 -7.14 22.40 -14.73
CA GLY A 197 -7.17 23.51 -13.78
C GLY A 197 -7.23 23.06 -12.31
N TRP A 198 -8.00 23.80 -11.51
CA TRP A 198 -8.22 23.57 -10.08
C TRP A 198 -8.69 22.16 -9.71
N LYS A 199 -9.29 21.42 -10.66
CA LYS A 199 -9.76 20.05 -10.42
C LYS A 199 -8.60 19.10 -10.17
N ARG A 200 -7.41 19.39 -10.72
CA ARG A 200 -6.17 18.66 -10.42
C ARG A 200 -5.83 18.79 -8.95
N ASP A 201 -5.85 20.02 -8.42
CA ASP A 201 -5.50 20.28 -7.03
C ASP A 201 -6.47 19.59 -6.07
N VAL A 202 -7.77 19.60 -6.38
CA VAL A 202 -8.79 18.83 -5.64
C VAL A 202 -8.54 17.32 -5.74
N GLY A 203 -8.19 16.81 -6.92
CA GLY A 203 -7.85 15.40 -7.12
C GLY A 203 -6.63 14.96 -6.30
N SER A 204 -5.56 15.76 -6.32
CA SER A 204 -4.34 15.54 -5.54
C SER A 204 -4.62 15.62 -4.03
N TRP A 205 -5.39 16.62 -3.59
CA TRP A 205 -5.78 16.77 -2.19
C TRP A 205 -6.60 15.57 -1.70
N LEU A 206 -7.60 15.13 -2.46
CA LEU A 206 -8.40 13.94 -2.12
C LEU A 206 -7.52 12.69 -2.03
N ASP A 207 -6.68 12.43 -3.03
CA ASP A 207 -5.82 11.24 -3.05
C ASP A 207 -4.87 11.20 -1.83
N ALA A 208 -4.18 12.30 -1.55
CA ALA A 208 -3.28 12.42 -0.41
C ALA A 208 -4.03 12.24 0.93
N LEU A 209 -5.22 12.83 1.05
CA LEU A 209 -6.07 12.69 2.24
C LEU A 209 -6.50 11.24 2.45
N ILE A 210 -6.87 10.53 1.39
CA ILE A 210 -7.30 9.13 1.46
C ILE A 210 -6.15 8.23 1.89
N VAL A 211 -5.00 8.34 1.23
CA VAL A 211 -3.80 7.55 1.53
C VAL A 211 -3.37 7.75 2.99
N ARG A 212 -3.38 9.00 3.46
CA ARG A 212 -3.03 9.35 4.85
C ARG A 212 -3.98 8.72 5.88
N ASN A 213 -5.27 8.65 5.58
CA ASN A 213 -6.29 8.20 6.53
C ASN A 213 -6.64 6.71 6.42
N VAL A 214 -6.22 6.04 5.34
CA VAL A 214 -6.51 4.63 5.08
C VAL A 214 -5.24 3.92 4.59
N PRO A 215 -4.31 3.55 5.50
CA PRO A 215 -3.13 2.79 5.15
C PRO A 215 -3.51 1.47 4.45
N GLY A 216 -2.88 1.19 3.30
CA GLY A 216 -3.19 -0.01 2.50
C GLY A 216 -4.43 0.14 1.59
N VAL A 217 -4.91 1.37 1.36
CA VAL A 217 -5.98 1.62 0.39
C VAL A 217 -5.64 1.06 -0.99
N ARG A 218 -6.59 0.33 -1.58
CA ARG A 218 -6.54 -0.11 -2.98
C ARG A 218 -7.07 1.00 -3.87
N LYS A 219 -6.39 1.19 -4.99
CA LYS A 219 -6.74 2.15 -6.03
C LYS A 219 -7.00 1.42 -7.34
N ALA A 220 -7.90 1.95 -8.15
CA ALA A 220 -8.10 1.51 -9.53
C ALA A 220 -8.82 2.61 -10.32
N VAL A 221 -8.65 2.60 -11.65
CA VAL A 221 -9.56 3.29 -12.56
C VAL A 221 -10.48 2.27 -13.20
N LYS A 222 -11.79 2.52 -13.13
CA LYS A 222 -12.83 1.74 -13.82
C LYS A 222 -13.80 2.70 -14.49
N TRP A 223 -14.16 2.43 -15.73
CA TRP A 223 -15.05 3.31 -16.52
C TRP A 223 -14.63 4.79 -16.50
N ASN A 224 -13.32 5.06 -16.62
CA ASN A 224 -12.73 6.41 -16.54
C ASN A 224 -12.96 7.13 -15.20
N THR A 225 -13.18 6.39 -14.11
CA THR A 225 -13.43 6.91 -12.76
C THR A 225 -12.43 6.27 -11.79
N PRO A 226 -11.67 7.04 -10.99
CA PRO A 226 -10.91 6.52 -9.88
C PRO A 226 -11.81 5.95 -8.77
N PHE A 227 -11.43 4.79 -8.25
CA PHE A 227 -12.04 4.11 -7.12
C PHE A 227 -11.00 3.84 -6.03
N TYR A 228 -11.47 3.97 -4.79
CA TYR A 228 -10.71 3.69 -3.57
C TYR A 228 -11.44 2.61 -2.77
N GLY A 229 -10.69 1.63 -2.28
CA GLY A 229 -11.24 0.43 -1.66
C GLY A 229 -10.29 -0.24 -0.67
N ILE A 230 -10.75 -1.33 -0.07
CA ILE A 230 -9.96 -2.19 0.82
C ILE A 230 -9.96 -3.61 0.25
N GLU A 231 -8.82 -4.29 0.35
CA GLU A 231 -8.72 -5.69 -0.08
C GLU A 231 -9.75 -6.58 0.62
N GLY A 232 -10.50 -7.36 -0.16
CA GLY A 232 -11.56 -8.22 0.36
C GLY A 232 -12.83 -7.51 0.86
N GLN A 233 -12.86 -6.17 0.91
CA GLN A 233 -14.04 -5.41 1.35
C GLN A 233 -14.70 -4.58 0.24
N GLY A 234 -14.10 -4.45 -0.93
CA GLY A 234 -14.67 -3.72 -2.06
C GLY A 234 -14.32 -2.22 -2.07
N TRP A 235 -15.03 -1.44 -2.89
CA TRP A 235 -14.78 -0.01 -3.11
C TRP A 235 -15.67 0.82 -2.20
N PHE A 236 -15.10 1.72 -1.40
CA PHE A 236 -15.87 2.58 -0.50
C PHE A 236 -16.10 3.98 -1.09
N MET A 237 -15.26 4.42 -2.02
CA MET A 237 -15.35 5.75 -2.61
C MET A 237 -14.93 5.80 -4.08
N GLY A 238 -15.46 6.76 -4.83
CA GLY A 238 -15.01 7.10 -6.19
C GLY A 238 -15.02 8.60 -6.45
N MET A 239 -14.32 9.03 -7.50
CA MET A 239 -14.22 10.45 -7.89
C MET A 239 -14.51 10.62 -9.39
N HIS A 240 -15.27 11.65 -9.75
CA HIS A 240 -15.57 11.95 -11.16
C HIS A 240 -15.56 13.46 -11.41
N ALA A 241 -14.90 13.90 -12.48
CA ALA A 241 -14.86 15.32 -12.83
C ALA A 241 -16.01 15.69 -13.77
N PHE A 242 -16.72 16.77 -13.45
CA PHE A 242 -17.74 17.40 -14.27
C PHE A 242 -17.31 18.83 -14.61
N THR A 243 -17.99 19.51 -15.53
CA THR A 243 -17.57 20.84 -16.03
C THR A 243 -17.25 21.82 -14.89
N ASN A 244 -18.12 21.88 -13.88
CA ASN A 244 -18.10 22.91 -12.83
C ASN A 244 -17.81 22.34 -11.43
N TYR A 245 -17.63 21.03 -11.28
CA TYR A 245 -17.41 20.42 -9.97
C TYR A 245 -16.67 19.08 -10.08
N VAL A 246 -16.01 18.68 -8.99
CA VAL A 246 -15.52 17.32 -8.78
C VAL A 246 -16.52 16.60 -7.86
N LYS A 247 -17.09 15.51 -8.34
CA LYS A 247 -18.02 14.67 -7.59
C LYS A 247 -17.27 13.60 -6.83
N VAL A 248 -17.40 13.60 -5.52
CA VAL A 248 -16.99 12.50 -4.65
C VAL A 248 -18.20 11.60 -4.40
N THR A 249 -18.03 10.30 -4.60
CA THR A 249 -19.08 9.29 -4.45
C THR A 249 -18.76 8.39 -3.26
N PHE A 250 -19.66 8.31 -2.29
CA PHE A 250 -19.58 7.36 -1.17
C PHE A 250 -20.61 6.26 -1.36
N PHE A 251 -20.18 5.01 -1.57
CA PHE A 251 -21.09 3.89 -1.91
C PHE A 251 -21.98 3.45 -0.74
N ARG A 252 -21.58 3.76 0.50
CA ARG A 252 -22.38 3.60 1.73
C ARG A 252 -22.62 4.96 2.41
N GLY A 253 -22.84 5.99 1.59
CA GLY A 253 -22.99 7.38 2.02
C GLY A 253 -24.11 7.63 3.04
N THR A 254 -25.22 6.89 2.99
CA THR A 254 -26.33 7.00 3.96
C THR A 254 -25.93 6.62 5.39
N SER A 255 -24.92 5.77 5.53
CA SER A 255 -24.39 5.31 6.83
C SER A 255 -23.37 6.26 7.44
N LEU A 256 -22.90 7.27 6.69
CA LEU A 256 -21.90 8.22 7.17
C LEU A 256 -22.54 9.30 8.05
N ARG A 257 -21.74 9.86 8.96
CA ARG A 257 -22.14 10.95 9.86
C ARG A 257 -21.15 12.13 9.82
N PRO A 258 -21.62 13.36 9.50
CA PRO A 258 -22.94 13.66 8.90
C PRO A 258 -23.16 12.92 7.58
N VAL A 259 -24.39 12.84 7.09
CA VAL A 259 -24.66 12.21 5.79
C VAL A 259 -24.22 13.18 4.68
N PRO A 260 -23.42 12.76 3.67
CA PRO A 260 -23.09 13.63 2.55
C PRO A 260 -24.38 14.10 1.84
N PRO A 261 -24.48 15.39 1.52
CA PRO A 261 -25.73 16.04 1.14
C PRO A 261 -26.27 15.61 -0.23
N GLY A 262 -25.41 15.16 -1.16
CA GLY A 262 -25.81 14.85 -2.53
C GLY A 262 -26.63 13.55 -2.63
N PRO A 263 -27.87 13.59 -3.12
CA PRO A 263 -28.70 12.39 -3.25
C PRO A 263 -28.24 11.51 -4.42
N SER A 264 -28.51 10.20 -4.34
CA SER A 264 -28.27 9.25 -5.44
C SER A 264 -29.53 8.45 -5.75
N LYS A 265 -29.62 7.95 -6.99
CA LYS A 265 -30.62 6.96 -7.39
C LYS A 265 -30.35 5.59 -6.78
N THR A 266 -29.09 5.30 -6.42
CA THR A 266 -28.73 4.10 -5.67
C THR A 266 -28.96 4.37 -4.19
N GLN A 267 -29.78 3.54 -3.54
CA GLN A 267 -30.31 3.75 -2.19
C GLN A 267 -29.25 4.20 -1.16
N ASP A 268 -28.13 3.49 -1.10
CA ASP A 268 -27.08 3.72 -0.09
C ASP A 268 -26.03 4.76 -0.48
N THR A 269 -25.99 5.15 -1.76
CA THR A 269 -24.96 6.03 -2.28
C THR A 269 -25.29 7.49 -1.95
N ARG A 270 -24.28 8.27 -1.56
CA ARG A 270 -24.38 9.74 -1.49
C ARG A 270 -23.20 10.38 -2.18
N TYR A 271 -23.41 11.62 -2.63
CA TYR A 271 -22.41 12.43 -3.31
C TYR A 271 -22.00 13.64 -2.47
N TYR A 272 -20.81 14.13 -2.74
CA TYR A 272 -20.35 15.44 -2.31
C TYR A 272 -19.69 16.12 -3.51
N ASP A 273 -20.22 17.25 -3.94
CA ASP A 273 -19.73 17.99 -5.10
C ASP A 273 -18.88 19.16 -4.62
N ILE A 274 -17.61 19.17 -5.01
CA ILE A 274 -16.63 20.22 -4.70
C ILE A 274 -16.54 21.16 -5.89
N ARG A 275 -16.77 22.45 -5.69
CA ARG A 275 -16.60 23.52 -6.69
C ARG A 275 -15.28 24.27 -6.48
N GLU A 276 -14.92 25.10 -7.45
CA GLU A 276 -13.62 25.80 -7.52
C GLU A 276 -13.32 26.63 -6.26
N ASP A 277 -14.30 27.39 -5.81
CA ASP A 277 -14.16 28.31 -4.67
C ASP A 277 -14.71 27.74 -3.35
N ASP A 278 -15.10 26.46 -3.33
CA ASP A 278 -15.60 25.83 -2.12
C ASP A 278 -14.45 25.65 -1.11
N PRO A 279 -14.66 26.00 0.18
CA PRO A 279 -13.67 25.69 1.19
C PRO A 279 -13.51 24.17 1.34
N LEU A 280 -12.27 23.69 1.31
CA LEU A 280 -11.94 22.29 1.50
C LEU A 280 -11.89 21.97 3.00
N ASP A 281 -13.01 21.53 3.56
CA ASP A 281 -13.09 21.03 4.94
C ASP A 281 -12.38 19.66 5.05
N GLU A 282 -11.07 19.70 5.29
CA GLU A 282 -10.24 18.53 5.44
C GLU A 282 -10.67 17.62 6.60
N ALA A 283 -11.08 18.21 7.72
CA ALA A 283 -11.48 17.44 8.90
C ALA A 283 -12.75 16.63 8.62
N GLN A 284 -13.75 17.24 7.99
CA GLN A 284 -14.99 16.57 7.62
C GLN A 284 -14.76 15.52 6.52
N MET A 285 -13.95 15.82 5.50
CA MET A 285 -13.64 14.83 4.46
C MET A 285 -12.87 13.63 5.02
N ALA A 286 -11.87 13.85 5.88
CA ALA A 286 -11.13 12.78 6.55
C ALA A 286 -12.06 11.91 7.40
N LYS A 287 -13.02 12.52 8.10
CA LYS A 287 -14.02 11.81 8.91
C LYS A 287 -14.91 10.92 8.04
N TRP A 288 -15.32 11.37 6.85
CA TRP A 288 -16.08 10.54 5.91
C TRP A 288 -15.26 9.41 5.33
N VAL A 289 -14.01 9.67 4.94
CA VAL A 289 -13.09 8.65 4.40
C VAL A 289 -12.90 7.52 5.41
N LYS A 290 -12.60 7.83 6.68
CA LYS A 290 -12.42 6.81 7.73
C LYS A 290 -13.68 5.98 7.95
N GLN A 291 -14.85 6.62 8.00
CA GLN A 291 -16.12 5.91 8.16
C GLN A 291 -16.41 5.02 6.96
N ALA A 292 -16.23 5.52 5.74
CA ALA A 292 -16.50 4.78 4.52
C ALA A 292 -15.58 3.55 4.39
N ALA A 293 -14.30 3.69 4.73
CA ALA A 293 -13.33 2.61 4.70
C ALA A 293 -13.59 1.50 5.75
N ALA A 294 -14.36 1.81 6.81
CA ALA A 294 -14.74 0.84 7.83
C ALA A 294 -16.02 0.04 7.47
N LEU A 295 -16.69 0.38 6.38
CA LEU A 295 -17.93 -0.27 5.93
C LEU A 295 -17.66 -1.22 4.76
N PRO A 296 -18.48 -2.28 4.59
CA PRO A 296 -18.45 -3.09 3.38
C PRO A 296 -18.66 -2.23 2.13
N GLY A 297 -17.63 -2.20 1.30
CA GLY A 297 -17.61 -1.48 0.05
C GLY A 297 -18.49 -2.13 -1.02
N TRP A 298 -18.71 -1.38 -2.08
CA TRP A 298 -19.39 -1.86 -3.27
C TRP A 298 -18.46 -2.79 -4.06
N VAL A 299 -19.01 -3.89 -4.55
CA VAL A 299 -18.33 -4.80 -5.48
C VAL A 299 -19.08 -4.75 -6.80
N PRO A 300 -18.43 -4.33 -7.91
CA PRO A 300 -19.03 -4.30 -9.23
C PRO A 300 -19.29 -5.69 -9.81
#